data_AF-K0B4J1-F1
#
_entry.id   AF-K0B4J1-F1
#
_cell.length_a   1.000
_cell.length_b   1.000
_cell.length_c   1.000
_cell.angle_alpha   90.00
_cell.angle_beta   90.00
_cell.angle_gamma   90.00
#
_symmetry.space_group_name_H-M   'P 1'
#
loop_
_entity.id
_entity.type
_entity.pdbx_description
1 polymer ?
#
loop_
_entity_poly.entity_id
_entity_poly.type
_entity_poly.pdbx_seq_one_letter_code
_entity_poly.pdbx_strand_id
1 'polypeptide(L)' 'MEKFFDPEKSYLSCEKNIKQYLKALSDSQLKTFFENLEYTPFPILLMKEYKKRFRKSGFK' A
#
# COMPACT_ATOMS: atom_id res chain seq x y z
N MET A 1 -14.12 -9.48 -24.08
CA MET A 1 -14.14 -9.58 -22.61
C MET A 1 -12.98 -10.41 -22.04
N GLU A 2 -12.03 -10.89 -22.85
CA GLU A 2 -10.96 -11.81 -22.40
C GLU A 2 -9.76 -11.13 -21.71
N LYS A 3 -9.69 -9.79 -21.67
CA LYS A 3 -8.54 -9.07 -21.09
C LYS A 3 -8.62 -8.87 -19.57
N PHE A 4 -9.68 -9.35 -18.91
CA PHE A 4 -9.84 -9.22 -17.46
C PHE A 4 -9.12 -10.31 -16.65
N PHE A 5 -8.83 -11.46 -17.27
CA PHE A 5 -8.23 -12.62 -16.61
C PHE A 5 -6.86 -12.97 -17.21
N ASP A 6 -6.03 -11.97 -17.50
CA ASP A 6 -4.61 -12.20 -17.75
C ASP A 6 -3.92 -12.27 -16.37
N PRO A 7 -3.61 -13.46 -15.83
CA PRO A 7 -3.12 -13.59 -14.46
C PRO A 7 -1.76 -12.90 -14.28
N GLU A 8 -0.92 -12.85 -15.32
CA GLU A 8 0.38 -12.21 -15.24
C GLU A 8 0.28 -10.67 -15.20
N LYS A 9 -0.73 -10.10 -15.87
CA LYS A 9 -0.97 -8.64 -15.83
C LYS A 9 -1.87 -8.18 -14.68
N SER A 10 -2.73 -9.05 -14.17
CA SER A 10 -3.71 -8.73 -13.13
C SER A 10 -3.02 -8.40 -11.79
N TYR A 11 -2.11 -9.27 -11.32
CA TYR A 11 -1.45 -9.06 -10.02
C TYR A 11 -0.47 -7.88 -10.03
N LEU A 12 0.28 -7.69 -11.12
CA LEU A 12 1.21 -6.55 -11.24
C LEU A 12 0.47 -5.22 -11.31
N SER A 13 -0.71 -5.20 -11.96
CA SER A 13 -1.64 -4.07 -11.92
C SER A 13 -2.18 -3.85 -10.49
N CYS A 14 -2.58 -4.91 -9.79
CA CYS A 14 -3.08 -4.83 -8.42
C CYS A 14 -2.08 -4.23 -7.43
N GLU A 15 -0.84 -4.74 -7.37
CA GLU A 15 0.18 -4.17 -6.46
C GLU A 15 0.47 -2.70 -6.81
N LYS A 16 0.57 -2.36 -8.10
CA LYS A 16 0.78 -0.98 -8.55
C LYS A 16 -0.38 -0.07 -8.16
N ASN A 17 -1.63 -0.54 -8.28
CA ASN A 17 -2.83 0.21 -7.91
C ASN A 17 -2.90 0.42 -6.39
N ILE A 18 -2.60 -0.62 -5.59
CA ILE A 18 -2.54 -0.51 -4.13
C ILE A 18 -1.45 0.50 -3.72
N LYS A 19 -0.26 0.44 -4.32
CA LYS A 19 0.80 1.44 -4.05
C LYS A 19 0.38 2.86 -4.41
N GLN A 20 -0.33 3.06 -5.52
CA GLN A 20 -0.84 4.38 -5.91
C GLN A 20 -1.91 4.87 -4.93
N TYR A 21 -2.83 4.00 -4.54
CA TYR A 21 -3.84 4.28 -3.53
C TYR A 21 -3.20 4.72 -2.20
N LEU A 22 -2.26 3.92 -1.67
CA LEU A 22 -1.57 4.22 -0.41
C LEU A 22 -0.80 5.54 -0.45
N LYS A 23 -0.21 5.89 -1.61
CA LYS A 23 0.45 7.18 -1.79
C LYS A 23 -0.52 8.35 -1.75
N ALA A 24 -1.73 8.18 -2.27
CA ALA A 24 -2.76 9.22 -2.33
C ALA A 24 -3.45 9.46 -0.97
N LEU A 25 -3.33 8.53 -0.01
CA LEU A 25 -3.86 8.73 1.33
C LEU A 25 -3.21 9.93 2.02
N SER A 26 -4.02 10.68 2.77
CA SER A 26 -3.52 11.68 3.71
C SER A 26 -2.80 11.00 4.89
N ASP A 27 -2.00 11.78 5.63
CA ASP A 27 -1.24 11.25 6.75
C ASP A 27 -2.11 10.73 7.90
N SER A 28 -3.26 11.37 8.16
CA SER A 28 -4.23 10.89 9.15
C SER A 28 -4.84 9.57 8.73
N GLN A 29 -5.29 9.45 7.48
CA GLN A 29 -5.82 8.20 6.94
C GLN A 29 -4.76 7.09 7.00
N LEU A 30 -3.53 7.36 6.55
CA LEU A 30 -2.46 6.37 6.52
C LEU A 30 -2.12 5.86 7.93
N LYS A 31 -2.20 6.72 8.96
CA LYS A 31 -2.09 6.31 10.38
C LYS A 31 -3.24 5.43 10.82
N THR A 32 -4.49 5.81 10.54
CA THR A 32 -5.67 4.99 10.89
C THR A 32 -5.63 3.61 10.23
N PHE A 33 -5.22 3.55 8.96
CA PHE A 33 -5.01 2.27 8.28
C PHE A 33 -3.92 1.44 8.96
N PHE A 34 -2.80 2.08 9.33
CA PHE A 34 -1.69 1.40 9.99
C PHE A 34 -2.04 0.91 11.40
N GLU A 35 -2.88 1.62 12.16
CA GLU A 35 -3.41 1.15 13.45
C GLU A 35 -4.27 -0.11 13.31
N ASN A 36 -4.91 -0.29 12.14
CA ASN A 36 -5.76 -1.43 11.81
C ASN A 36 -5.05 -2.40 10.84
N LEU A 37 -3.71 -2.50 10.91
CA LEU A 37 -2.88 -3.27 9.97
C LEU A 37 -3.32 -4.73 9.82
N GLU A 38 -3.79 -5.34 10.90
CA GLU A 38 -4.19 -6.76 10.94
C GLU A 38 -5.42 -7.06 10.08
N TYR A 39 -6.22 -6.04 9.75
CA TYR A 39 -7.46 -6.17 9.00
C TYR A 39 -7.32 -5.80 7.52
N THR A 40 -6.14 -5.35 7.07
CA THR A 40 -5.93 -5.03 5.64
C THR A 40 -5.50 -6.27 4.85
N PRO A 41 -5.98 -6.45 3.60
CA PRO A 41 -5.48 -7.50 2.72
C PRO A 41 -4.08 -7.23 2.16
N PHE A 42 -3.47 -6.07 2.46
CA PHE A 42 -2.13 -5.68 1.99
C PHE A 42 -1.23 -5.10 3.10
N PRO A 43 -1.05 -5.80 4.24
CA PRO A 43 -0.36 -5.27 5.41
C PRO A 43 1.10 -4.93 5.13
N ILE A 44 1.77 -5.72 4.29
CA ILE A 44 3.17 -5.50 3.92
C ILE A 44 3.33 -4.18 3.14
N LEU A 45 2.45 -3.91 2.18
CA LEU A 45 2.51 -2.70 1.36
C LEU A 45 2.17 -1.45 2.18
N LEU A 46 1.15 -1.55 3.03
CA LEU A 46 0.76 -0.49 3.95
C LEU A 46 1.90 -0.14 4.93
N MET A 47 2.51 -1.16 5.56
CA MET A 47 3.64 -0.94 6.47
C MET A 47 4.86 -0.33 5.76
N LYS A 48 5.14 -0.72 4.51
CA LYS A 48 6.24 -0.12 3.72
C LYS A 48 6.00 1.36 3.45
N GLU A 49 4.80 1.75 3.01
CA GLU A 49 4.48 3.16 2.76
C GLU A 49 4.44 3.98 4.05
N TYR A 50 3.86 3.43 5.13
CA TYR A 50 3.85 4.07 6.45
C TYR A 50 5.27 4.34 6.96
N LYS A 51 6.15 3.32 6.93
CA LYS A 51 7.57 3.48 7.30
C LYS A 51 8.25 4.50 6.40
N LYS A 52 8.04 4.46 5.09
CA LYS A 52 8.63 5.44 4.17
C LYS A 52 8.24 6.87 4.51
N ARG A 53 6.97 7.10 4.89
CA ARG A 53 6.44 8.44 5.13
C ARG A 53 6.77 8.99 6.52
N PHE A 54 6.74 8.14 7.54
CA PHE A 54 6.86 8.56 8.94
C PHE A 54 8.18 8.17 9.62
N ARG A 55 9.01 7.34 8.99
CA ARG A 55 10.37 7.08 9.50
C ARG A 55 11.23 8.31 9.23
N LYS A 56 11.35 9.18 10.23
CA LYS A 56 12.34 10.26 10.25
C LYS A 56 13.72 9.66 9.92
N SER A 57 14.41 10.24 8.95
CA SER A 57 15.83 9.98 8.68
C SER A 57 16.62 10.30 9.95
N GLY A 58 16.96 9.27 10.72
CA GLY A 58 17.61 9.40 12.00
C GLY A 58 18.28 8.08 12.39
N PHE A 59 19.06 7.51 11.47
CA PHE A 59 20.13 6.59 11.81
C PHE A 59 21.41 7.21 11.23
N LYS A 60 22.20 7.77 12.15
CA LYS A 60 23.62 8.08 11.97
C LYS A 60 24.40 6.78 12.06
#